data_AF-A0A377GA16-F1
#
_entry.id   AF-A0A377GA16-F1
#
_cell.length_a   1.000
_cell.length_b   1.000
_cell.length_c   1.000
_cell.angle_alpha   90.00
_cell.angle_beta   90.00
_cell.angle_gamma   90.00
#
_symmetry.space_group_name_H-M   'P 1'
#
loop_
_entity.id
_entity.type
_entity.pdbx_description
1 polymer ?
#
loop_
_entity_poly.entity_id
_entity_poly.type
_entity_poly.pdbx_seq_one_letter_code
_entity_poly.pdbx_strand_id
1 'polypeptide(L)'
;MPLFTPQDLVPLAKSNLGLRLTGNTDEANSGGYGDAIPLSHLGGAKDIIEFLTLSSLPKPPKDQMEVIYNRYRKTDIHANDCMPRLILYYAAKNDIGDAKERLAHQKDDVLTAFYFKLQLLSIESETIKLASLYNATTTTASLEFVTSQCPYLAQELARNFNEKLQLRLKLNWDAYATSYDMDYLFLSDNPGVRSYEEGYDFNNYPLGKVGRHQFGVEHVVKQVMFLGGEHRNSDAEIKLEECLFKSIKTILKNDLHKSLTQLQQNIEKKLSQHPEYPNEFKRACNETIALIARLEEDEQLSCEESIDLMKRTENLIDNPAEYKTFITAAKNYRMVSGGELSAYMMLIAGWAAKIMTINSIGDAWIRLATEKLEFISTTQELADVSQTYSMSLR
;
A
#
# COMPACT_ATOMS: atom_id res chain seq x y z
N MET A 1 -3.10 -18.06 4.51
CA MET A 1 -2.13 -17.07 3.97
C MET A 1 -2.61 -15.68 4.36
N PRO A 2 -1.73 -14.72 4.66
CA PRO A 2 -2.15 -13.32 4.78
C PRO A 2 -2.75 -12.86 3.45
N LEU A 3 -3.89 -12.17 3.50
CA LEU A 3 -4.63 -11.80 2.29
C LEU A 3 -4.12 -10.49 1.70
N PHE A 4 -3.68 -9.57 2.56
CA PHE A 4 -2.89 -8.39 2.18
C PHE A 4 -1.42 -8.53 2.57
N THR A 5 -0.52 -8.06 1.71
CA THR A 5 0.93 -8.03 1.91
C THR A 5 1.39 -6.60 2.20
N PRO A 6 2.68 -6.38 2.56
CA PRO A 6 3.22 -5.03 2.74
C PRO A 6 3.01 -4.09 1.55
N GLN A 7 3.06 -4.61 0.33
CA GLN A 7 2.89 -3.85 -0.92
C GLN A 7 1.46 -3.31 -1.09
N ASP A 8 0.47 -3.94 -0.44
CA ASP A 8 -0.91 -3.49 -0.52
C ASP A 8 -1.19 -2.28 0.39
N LEU A 9 -0.34 -2.03 1.39
CA LEU A 9 -0.62 -1.06 2.47
C LEU A 9 -0.65 0.40 2.00
N VAL A 10 0.31 0.80 1.15
CA VAL A 10 0.35 2.19 0.65
C VAL A 10 -0.81 2.47 -0.31
N PRO A 11 -1.12 1.61 -1.30
CA PRO A 11 -2.32 1.77 -2.12
C PRO A 11 -3.61 1.83 -1.28
N LEU A 12 -3.76 0.96 -0.28
CA LEU A 12 -4.88 0.99 0.66
C LEU A 12 -4.99 2.32 1.39
N ALA A 13 -3.87 2.83 1.91
CA ALA A 13 -3.83 4.11 2.62
C ALA A 13 -4.19 5.30 1.71
N LYS A 14 -3.77 5.27 0.44
CA LYS A 14 -4.04 6.34 -0.54
C LYS A 14 -5.45 6.34 -1.09
N SER A 15 -6.08 5.16 -1.20
CA SER A 15 -7.41 5.04 -1.79
C SER A 15 -8.52 5.56 -0.86
N ASN A 16 -8.22 5.79 0.43
CA ASN A 16 -9.17 6.28 1.43
C ASN A 16 -10.52 5.53 1.41
N LEU A 17 -10.48 4.21 1.25
CA LEU A 17 -11.70 3.41 1.17
C LEU A 17 -12.35 3.29 2.55
N GLY A 18 -13.63 3.57 2.63
CA GLY A 18 -14.48 3.27 3.78
C GLY A 18 -15.13 1.89 3.63
N LEU A 19 -15.15 1.09 4.70
CA LEU A 19 -15.93 -0.14 4.79
C LEU A 19 -17.13 0.05 5.71
N ARG A 20 -18.33 -0.11 5.18
CA ARG A 20 -19.59 0.03 5.93
C ARG A 20 -20.42 -1.25 5.83
N LEU A 21 -21.04 -1.65 6.93
CA LEU A 21 -22.12 -2.63 6.94
C LEU A 21 -23.47 -1.90 7.01
N THR A 22 -24.40 -2.18 6.11
CA THR A 22 -25.75 -1.60 6.11
C THR A 22 -26.69 -2.32 7.08
N GLY A 23 -27.77 -1.64 7.48
CA GLY A 23 -28.88 -2.27 8.20
C GLY A 23 -29.81 -3.06 7.28
N ASN A 24 -29.90 -2.66 6.01
CA ASN A 24 -30.64 -3.34 4.95
C ASN A 24 -30.07 -3.03 3.54
N THR A 25 -30.59 -3.68 2.50
CA THR A 25 -30.20 -3.45 1.09
C THR A 25 -30.71 -2.12 0.53
N ASP A 26 -31.77 -1.53 1.09
CA ASP A 26 -32.28 -0.23 0.64
C ASP A 26 -31.28 0.90 0.88
N GLU A 27 -30.55 0.86 2.01
CA GLU A 27 -29.47 1.82 2.31
C GLU A 27 -28.37 1.85 1.25
N ALA A 28 -28.12 0.73 0.56
CA ALA A 28 -27.16 0.66 -0.54
C ALA A 28 -27.63 1.45 -1.77
N ASN A 29 -28.96 1.47 -2.00
CA ASN A 29 -29.59 1.98 -3.23
C ASN A 29 -30.12 3.41 -3.11
N SER A 30 -30.38 3.90 -1.89
CA SER A 30 -30.88 5.26 -1.64
C SER A 30 -29.86 6.18 -0.96
N GLY A 31 -28.71 5.65 -0.56
CA GLY A 31 -27.84 6.30 0.41
C GLY A 31 -28.45 6.24 1.81
N GLY A 32 -27.70 6.71 2.81
CA GLY A 32 -28.14 6.60 4.19
C GLY A 32 -27.19 7.22 5.22
N TYR A 33 -27.49 6.96 6.49
CA TYR A 33 -26.70 7.40 7.65
C TYR A 33 -26.07 6.21 8.34
N GLY A 34 -24.79 6.29 8.71
CA GLY A 34 -24.12 5.19 9.41
C GLY A 34 -22.60 5.22 9.27
N ASP A 35 -21.96 4.34 10.03
CA ASP A 35 -20.53 4.42 10.31
C ASP A 35 -19.73 3.62 9.28
N ALA A 36 -18.80 4.27 8.59
CA ALA A 36 -17.79 3.62 7.77
C ALA A 36 -16.46 3.56 8.52
N ILE A 37 -15.77 2.42 8.45
CA ILE A 37 -14.39 2.32 8.95
C ILE A 37 -13.45 2.69 7.81
N PRO A 38 -12.60 3.71 7.96
CA PRO A 38 -11.55 3.98 6.99
C PRO A 38 -10.54 2.83 7.02
N LEU A 39 -10.41 2.13 5.89
CA LEU A 39 -9.43 1.05 5.73
C LEU A 39 -8.00 1.59 5.90
N SER A 40 -7.73 2.83 5.50
CA SER A 40 -6.43 3.48 5.69
C SER A 40 -5.99 3.58 7.16
N HIS A 41 -6.95 3.63 8.08
CA HIS A 41 -6.72 3.68 9.52
C HIS A 41 -6.82 2.31 10.19
N LEU A 42 -7.32 1.29 9.48
CA LEU A 42 -7.46 -0.03 10.05
C LEU A 42 -6.07 -0.60 10.39
N GLY A 43 -5.93 -1.22 11.56
CA GLY A 43 -4.65 -1.76 11.98
C GLY A 43 -3.62 -0.75 12.48
N GLY A 44 -3.97 0.51 12.78
CA GLY A 44 -3.12 1.35 13.63
C GLY A 44 -1.78 1.76 13.04
N ALA A 45 -1.55 1.67 11.72
CA ALA A 45 -0.22 1.79 11.15
C ALA A 45 0.49 3.10 11.53
N LYS A 46 -0.21 4.24 11.44
CA LYS A 46 0.30 5.55 11.87
C LYS A 46 0.73 5.55 13.33
N ASP A 47 -0.14 5.07 14.21
CA ASP A 47 0.11 5.01 15.65
C ASP A 47 1.23 4.02 15.99
N ILE A 48 1.32 2.87 15.31
CA ILE A 48 2.41 1.90 15.51
C ILE A 48 3.73 2.55 15.13
N ILE A 49 3.80 3.19 13.95
CA ILE A 49 5.02 3.85 13.47
C ILE A 49 5.43 4.97 14.43
N GLU A 50 4.49 5.81 14.83
CA GLU A 50 4.72 6.88 15.80
C GLU A 50 5.19 6.31 17.14
N PHE A 51 4.47 5.34 17.70
CA PHE A 51 4.78 4.75 19.00
C PHE A 51 6.17 4.10 19.02
N LEU A 52 6.51 3.32 17.99
CA LEU A 52 7.85 2.73 17.85
C LEU A 52 8.93 3.81 17.76
N THR A 53 8.70 4.85 16.95
CA THR A 53 9.61 5.98 16.80
C THR A 53 9.90 6.64 18.15
N LEU A 54 8.85 6.98 18.91
CA LEU A 54 8.96 7.62 20.21
C LEU A 54 9.62 6.72 21.26
N SER A 55 9.31 5.43 21.24
CA SER A 55 9.87 4.44 22.16
C SER A 55 11.37 4.20 21.99
N SER A 56 11.92 4.51 20.81
CA SER A 56 13.34 4.34 20.48
C SER A 56 14.16 5.62 20.69
N LEU A 57 13.55 6.70 21.19
CA LEU A 57 14.28 7.92 21.55
C LEU A 57 15.07 7.72 22.86
N PRO A 58 16.21 8.40 23.05
CA PRO A 58 16.99 8.30 24.29
C PRO A 58 16.21 8.67 25.54
N LYS A 59 15.25 9.60 25.41
CA LYS A 59 14.30 9.99 26.44
C LYS A 59 12.88 9.94 25.85
N PRO A 60 12.19 8.80 25.96
CA PRO A 60 10.85 8.65 25.37
C PRO A 60 9.84 9.62 26.00
N PRO A 61 9.06 10.35 25.19
CA PRO A 61 8.01 11.24 25.68
C PRO A 61 6.79 10.43 26.16
N LYS A 62 6.84 9.97 27.41
CA LYS A 62 5.85 9.05 27.98
C LYS A 62 4.40 9.56 27.87
N ASP A 63 4.16 10.86 28.08
CA ASP A 63 2.81 11.43 28.00
C ASP A 63 2.17 11.24 26.62
N GLN A 64 2.94 11.47 25.54
CA GLN A 64 2.47 11.27 24.17
C GLN A 64 2.26 9.79 23.85
N MET A 65 3.17 8.93 24.31
CA MET A 65 3.01 7.47 24.18
C MET A 65 1.75 6.99 24.90
N GLU A 66 1.47 7.51 26.10
CA GLU A 66 0.27 7.16 26.87
C GLU A 66 -1.02 7.60 26.19
N VAL A 67 -1.02 8.77 25.52
CA VAL A 67 -2.15 9.20 24.67
C VAL A 67 -2.44 8.18 23.56
N ILE A 68 -1.40 7.74 22.83
CA ILE A 68 -1.56 6.75 21.76
C ILE A 68 -2.03 5.41 22.33
N TYR A 69 -1.39 4.93 23.40
CA TYR A 69 -1.73 3.68 24.07
C TYR A 69 -3.21 3.64 24.50
N ASN A 70 -3.70 4.73 25.08
CA ASN A 70 -5.06 4.81 25.60
C ASN A 70 -6.14 4.78 24.49
N ARG A 71 -5.83 5.11 23.23
CA ARG A 71 -6.78 4.98 22.10
C ARG A 71 -7.24 3.53 21.87
N TYR A 72 -6.41 2.56 22.22
CA TYR A 72 -6.67 1.13 22.05
C TYR A 72 -7.20 0.46 23.31
N ARG A 73 -7.21 1.19 24.43
CA ARG A 73 -7.44 0.63 25.75
C ARG A 73 -8.93 0.67 26.08
N LYS A 74 -9.63 -0.41 25.75
CA LYS A 74 -10.96 -0.69 26.30
C LYS A 74 -10.91 -1.82 27.34
N THR A 75 -11.78 -1.69 28.34
CA THR A 75 -11.67 -2.37 29.63
C THR A 75 -12.14 -3.82 29.61
N ASP A 76 -11.17 -4.73 29.50
CA ASP A 76 -10.96 -5.97 30.26
C ASP A 76 -9.43 -6.17 30.18
N ILE A 77 -8.75 -6.40 31.31
CA ILE A 77 -7.29 -6.62 31.33
C ILE A 77 -6.88 -7.91 30.60
N HIS A 78 -7.84 -8.80 30.34
CA HIS A 78 -7.64 -10.05 29.61
C HIS A 78 -7.85 -9.93 28.09
N ALA A 79 -8.49 -8.85 27.61
CA ALA A 79 -8.78 -8.67 26.19
C ALA A 79 -7.71 -7.79 25.51
N ASN A 80 -6.89 -8.41 24.65
CA ASN A 80 -5.86 -7.73 23.85
C ASN A 80 -6.21 -7.65 22.35
N ASP A 81 -7.35 -8.22 21.95
CA ASP A 81 -7.72 -8.42 20.55
C ASP A 81 -7.77 -7.12 19.74
N CYS A 82 -8.03 -5.97 20.38
CA CYS A 82 -8.08 -4.67 19.71
C CYS A 82 -6.75 -3.91 19.71
N MET A 83 -5.81 -4.29 20.59
CA MET A 83 -4.53 -3.58 20.76
C MET A 83 -3.49 -4.12 19.77
N PRO A 84 -2.77 -3.26 19.03
CA PRO A 84 -1.64 -3.71 18.23
C PRO A 84 -0.55 -4.32 19.11
N ARG A 85 -0.09 -5.51 18.73
CA ARG A 85 0.91 -6.30 19.49
C ARG A 85 2.20 -5.50 19.75
N LEU A 86 2.65 -4.72 18.76
CA LEU A 86 3.81 -3.84 18.89
C LEU A 86 3.59 -2.71 19.90
N ILE A 87 2.42 -2.04 19.89
CA ILE A 87 2.12 -0.99 20.88
C ILE A 87 2.12 -1.58 22.29
N LEU A 88 1.46 -2.72 22.51
CA LEU A 88 1.44 -3.39 23.81
C LEU A 88 2.85 -3.73 24.32
N TYR A 89 3.69 -4.33 23.46
CA TYR A 89 5.04 -4.73 23.84
C TYR A 89 5.93 -3.53 24.19
N TYR A 90 5.95 -2.49 23.35
CA TYR A 90 6.77 -1.31 23.60
C TYR A 90 6.23 -0.44 24.74
N ALA A 91 4.91 -0.44 24.97
CA ALA A 91 4.30 0.17 26.15
C ALA A 91 4.78 -0.52 27.43
N ALA A 92 4.79 -1.86 27.46
CA ALA A 92 5.30 -2.64 28.59
C ALA A 92 6.80 -2.39 28.84
N LYS A 93 7.61 -2.27 27.77
CA LYS A 93 9.04 -1.95 27.84
C LYS A 93 9.32 -0.56 28.43
N ASN A 94 8.40 0.39 28.22
CA ASN A 94 8.55 1.79 28.64
C ASN A 94 7.73 2.18 29.88
N ASP A 95 7.15 1.20 30.58
CA ASP A 95 6.30 1.40 31.76
C ASP A 95 5.08 2.33 31.48
N ILE A 96 4.37 2.10 30.38
CA ILE A 96 3.18 2.86 30.02
C ILE A 96 1.92 2.09 30.45
N GLY A 97 1.07 2.74 31.26
CA GLY A 97 -0.23 2.22 31.67
C GLY A 97 -0.20 0.83 32.33
N ASP A 98 -1.19 -0.01 32.00
CA ASP A 98 -1.36 -1.40 32.46
C ASP A 98 -0.69 -2.43 31.51
N ALA A 99 0.19 -1.99 30.61
CA ALA A 99 0.70 -2.83 29.53
C ALA A 99 1.45 -4.08 30.03
N LYS A 100 2.24 -3.95 31.11
CA LYS A 100 2.94 -5.10 31.72
C LYS A 100 1.99 -6.17 32.26
N GLU A 101 0.88 -5.74 32.88
CA GLU A 101 -0.13 -6.63 33.43
C GLU A 101 -0.88 -7.37 32.30
N ARG A 102 -1.30 -6.63 31.27
CA ARG A 102 -1.93 -7.20 30.07
C ARG A 102 -1.05 -8.21 29.35
N LEU A 103 0.25 -7.92 29.21
CA LEU A 103 1.21 -8.85 28.60
C LEU A 103 1.38 -10.12 29.44
N ALA A 104 1.34 -10.01 30.77
CA ALA A 104 1.42 -11.16 31.67
C ALA A 104 0.20 -12.10 31.57
N HIS A 105 -0.95 -11.57 31.14
CA HIS A 105 -2.17 -12.34 30.91
C HIS A 105 -2.31 -12.91 29.49
N GLN A 106 -1.43 -12.52 28.56
CA GLN A 106 -1.46 -13.04 27.21
C GLN A 106 -1.09 -14.53 27.21
N LYS A 107 -2.05 -15.38 26.82
CA LYS A 107 -1.87 -16.83 26.68
C LYS A 107 -1.55 -17.18 25.23
N ASP A 108 -0.33 -16.88 24.80
CA ASP A 108 0.18 -17.40 23.53
C ASP A 108 0.72 -18.82 23.76
N ASP A 109 0.55 -19.72 22.79
CA ASP A 109 1.31 -20.97 22.81
C ASP A 109 2.81 -20.71 22.63
N VAL A 110 3.64 -21.65 23.10
CA VAL A 110 5.11 -21.50 23.16
C VAL A 110 5.72 -21.16 21.80
N LEU A 111 5.20 -21.75 20.71
CA LEU A 111 5.72 -21.53 19.36
C LEU A 111 5.34 -20.12 18.89
N THR A 112 4.09 -19.71 19.06
CA THR A 112 3.64 -18.35 18.70
C THR A 112 4.42 -17.27 19.44
N ALA A 113 4.63 -17.45 20.76
CA ALA A 113 5.43 -16.54 21.57
C ALA A 113 6.89 -16.47 21.11
N PHE A 114 7.48 -17.60 20.72
CA PHE A 114 8.84 -17.67 20.20
C PHE A 114 8.98 -16.95 18.84
N TYR A 115 8.06 -17.21 17.90
CA TYR A 115 8.05 -16.52 16.61
C TYR A 115 7.90 -15.01 16.75
N PHE A 116 7.00 -14.57 17.64
CA PHE A 116 6.84 -13.14 17.89
C PHE A 116 8.11 -12.51 18.47
N LYS A 117 8.83 -13.19 19.37
CA LYS A 117 10.12 -12.72 19.89
C LYS A 117 11.19 -12.58 18.80
N LEU A 118 11.29 -13.55 17.88
CA LEU A 118 12.21 -13.44 16.74
C LEU A 118 11.87 -12.24 15.86
N GLN A 119 10.57 -12.05 15.58
CA GLN A 119 10.09 -10.92 14.79
C GLN A 119 10.38 -9.58 15.47
N LEU A 120 10.20 -9.48 16.79
CA LEU A 120 10.51 -8.29 17.58
C LEU A 120 12.00 -7.91 17.47
N LEU A 121 12.92 -8.87 17.57
CA LEU A 121 14.36 -8.60 17.43
C LEU A 121 14.69 -8.01 16.04
N SER A 122 14.06 -8.54 14.99
CA SER A 122 14.22 -8.01 13.63
C SER A 122 13.68 -6.58 13.51
N ILE A 123 12.51 -6.30 14.09
CA ILE A 123 11.90 -4.96 14.10
C ILE A 123 12.74 -3.97 14.91
N GLU A 124 13.28 -4.37 16.07
CA GLU A 124 14.13 -3.52 16.90
C GLU A 124 15.32 -2.96 16.11
N SER A 125 15.94 -3.78 15.26
CA SER A 125 17.03 -3.34 14.38
C SER A 125 16.62 -2.25 13.37
N GLU A 126 15.34 -2.19 13.01
CA GLU A 126 14.77 -1.21 12.08
C GLU A 126 14.28 0.05 12.80
N THR A 127 13.87 -0.04 14.07
CA THR A 127 13.37 1.12 14.83
C THR A 127 14.40 2.24 14.98
N ILE A 128 15.69 1.91 14.92
CA ILE A 128 16.80 2.89 14.92
C ILE A 128 16.70 3.82 13.70
N LYS A 129 16.28 3.29 12.54
CA LYS A 129 16.07 4.09 11.33
C LYS A 129 14.94 5.10 11.52
N LEU A 130 13.86 4.69 12.18
CA LEU A 130 12.72 5.57 12.50
C LEU A 130 13.14 6.70 13.44
N ALA A 131 13.83 6.37 14.53
CA ALA A 131 14.33 7.35 15.48
C ALA A 131 15.34 8.31 14.84
N SER A 132 16.23 7.80 13.97
CA SER A 132 17.19 8.62 13.22
C SER A 132 16.48 9.63 12.30
N LEU A 133 15.48 9.18 11.54
CA LEU A 133 14.67 10.05 10.68
C LEU A 133 13.95 11.12 11.51
N TYR A 134 13.33 10.73 12.62
CA TYR A 134 12.64 11.66 13.52
C TYR A 134 13.58 12.69 14.12
N ASN A 135 14.77 12.29 14.58
CA ASN A 135 15.76 13.23 15.11
C ASN A 135 16.25 14.23 14.06
N ALA A 136 16.32 13.82 12.79
CA ALA A 136 16.76 14.68 11.70
C ALA A 136 15.66 15.65 11.20
N THR A 137 14.40 15.24 11.26
CA THR A 137 13.30 15.94 10.58
C THR A 137 12.20 16.45 11.51
N THR A 138 12.18 16.00 12.77
CA THR A 138 11.06 16.16 13.72
C THR A 138 9.72 15.62 13.21
N THR A 139 9.76 14.71 12.22
CA THR A 139 8.57 14.08 11.64
C THR A 139 8.65 12.56 11.72
N THR A 140 7.51 11.92 11.97
CA THR A 140 7.41 10.46 11.95
C THR A 140 7.54 9.93 10.53
N ALA A 141 8.13 8.75 10.38
CA ALA A 141 8.24 8.10 9.07
C ALA A 141 6.86 7.93 8.41
N SER A 142 6.79 8.15 7.09
CA SER A 142 5.59 7.82 6.32
C SER A 142 5.48 6.31 6.09
N LEU A 143 4.31 5.84 5.69
CA LEU A 143 4.10 4.43 5.37
C LEU A 143 4.98 4.00 4.19
N GLU A 144 5.21 4.87 3.20
CA GLU A 144 6.12 4.62 2.08
C GLU A 144 7.58 4.44 2.51
N PHE A 145 8.02 5.20 3.51
CA PHE A 145 9.34 4.99 4.08
C PHE A 145 9.43 3.61 4.75
N VAL A 146 8.40 3.22 5.49
CA VAL A 146 8.39 1.94 6.21
C VAL A 146 8.35 0.76 5.25
N THR A 147 7.48 0.78 4.23
CA THR A 147 7.40 -0.32 3.25
C THR A 147 8.68 -0.49 2.43
N SER A 148 9.44 0.59 2.21
CA SER A 148 10.69 0.54 1.45
C SER A 148 11.96 0.29 2.28
N GLN A 149 12.02 0.78 3.53
CA GLN A 149 13.26 0.77 4.34
C GLN A 149 13.21 -0.15 5.56
N CYS A 150 12.02 -0.61 5.95
CA CYS A 150 11.77 -1.38 7.17
C CYS A 150 10.92 -2.63 6.87
N PRO A 151 11.45 -3.62 6.12
CA PRO A 151 10.69 -4.79 5.68
C PRO A 151 10.07 -5.60 6.84
N TYR A 152 10.74 -5.75 7.98
CA TYR A 152 10.18 -6.50 9.11
C TYR A 152 9.00 -5.77 9.76
N LEU A 153 9.12 -4.45 9.92
CA LEU A 153 8.00 -3.62 10.38
C LEU A 153 6.85 -3.62 9.38
N ALA A 154 7.14 -3.46 8.08
CA ALA A 154 6.12 -3.47 7.04
C ALA A 154 5.32 -4.78 7.03
N GLN A 155 6.00 -5.92 7.21
CA GLN A 155 5.36 -7.22 7.36
C GLN A 155 4.45 -7.30 8.59
N GLU A 156 4.87 -6.73 9.71
CA GLU A 156 4.04 -6.72 10.93
C GLU A 156 2.84 -5.76 10.82
N LEU A 157 3.00 -4.62 10.14
CA LEU A 157 1.89 -3.73 9.83
C LEU A 157 0.85 -4.43 8.95
N ALA A 158 1.29 -5.17 7.92
CA ALA A 158 0.39 -5.96 7.08
C ALA A 158 -0.34 -7.04 7.89
N ARG A 159 0.39 -7.75 8.75
CA ARG A 159 -0.20 -8.76 9.63
C ARG A 159 -1.25 -8.14 10.56
N ASN A 160 -0.93 -7.01 11.19
CA ASN A 160 -1.86 -6.32 12.10
C ASN A 160 -3.10 -5.79 11.36
N PHE A 161 -2.94 -5.25 10.14
CA PHE A 161 -4.07 -4.85 9.29
C PHE A 161 -5.02 -6.03 9.02
N ASN A 162 -4.49 -7.17 8.54
CA ASN A 162 -5.29 -8.36 8.26
C ASN A 162 -6.02 -8.85 9.52
N GLU A 163 -5.31 -8.92 10.65
CA GLU A 163 -5.86 -9.33 11.95
C GLU A 163 -7.02 -8.41 12.39
N LYS A 164 -6.83 -7.08 12.31
CA LYS A 164 -7.88 -6.13 12.72
C LYS A 164 -9.07 -6.11 11.76
N LEU A 165 -8.84 -6.34 10.46
CA LEU A 165 -9.93 -6.51 9.50
C LEU A 165 -10.77 -7.74 9.82
N GLN A 166 -10.13 -8.90 10.03
CA GLN A 166 -10.82 -10.13 10.41
C GLN A 166 -11.62 -9.95 11.71
N LEU A 167 -11.01 -9.36 12.74
CA LEU A 167 -11.71 -9.07 14.00
C LEU A 167 -12.91 -8.17 13.78
N ARG A 168 -12.82 -7.16 12.90
CA ARG A 168 -13.97 -6.32 12.58
C ARG A 168 -15.08 -7.10 11.88
N LEU A 169 -14.73 -7.95 10.91
CA LEU A 169 -15.71 -8.76 10.19
C LEU A 169 -16.41 -9.75 11.12
N LYS A 170 -15.66 -10.37 12.04
CA LYS A 170 -16.21 -11.22 13.09
C LYS A 170 -17.13 -10.47 14.05
N LEU A 171 -16.74 -9.28 14.51
CA LEU A 171 -17.62 -8.44 15.35
C LEU A 171 -18.93 -8.11 14.62
N ASN A 172 -18.86 -7.83 13.32
CA ASN A 172 -20.04 -7.62 12.48
C ASN A 172 -20.90 -8.88 12.37
N TRP A 173 -20.27 -10.04 12.16
CA TRP A 173 -20.91 -11.34 12.10
C TRP A 173 -21.69 -11.63 13.39
N ASP A 174 -21.01 -11.55 14.54
CA ASP A 174 -21.53 -11.92 15.84
C ASP A 174 -22.62 -10.96 16.34
N ALA A 175 -22.38 -9.66 16.26
CA ALA A 175 -23.23 -8.65 16.90
C ALA A 175 -24.28 -8.00 15.98
N TYR A 176 -24.05 -7.96 14.66
CA TYR A 176 -24.81 -7.09 13.77
C TYR A 176 -25.49 -7.79 12.59
N ALA A 177 -25.21 -9.07 12.30
CA ALA A 177 -25.81 -9.74 11.14
C ALA A 177 -27.25 -10.26 11.38
N THR A 178 -28.12 -9.44 11.95
CA THR A 178 -29.46 -9.81 12.42
C THR A 178 -30.55 -9.76 11.34
N SER A 179 -30.27 -9.15 10.18
CA SER A 179 -31.21 -9.05 9.04
C SER A 179 -30.83 -10.01 7.92
N TYR A 180 -31.77 -10.38 7.07
CA TYR A 180 -31.53 -11.27 5.92
C TYR A 180 -30.84 -10.56 4.75
N ASP A 181 -31.08 -9.26 4.63
CA ASP A 181 -30.74 -8.47 3.45
C ASP A 181 -29.81 -7.33 3.86
N MET A 182 -28.55 -7.60 4.19
CA MET A 182 -27.56 -6.55 4.49
C MET A 182 -26.46 -6.56 3.44
N ASP A 183 -25.72 -5.45 3.36
CA ASP A 183 -24.60 -5.29 2.44
C ASP A 183 -23.37 -4.72 3.14
N TYR A 184 -22.21 -5.12 2.64
CA TYR A 184 -20.99 -4.35 2.79
C TYR A 184 -20.86 -3.38 1.63
N LEU A 185 -20.76 -2.09 1.96
CA LEU A 185 -20.49 -1.02 1.02
C LEU A 185 -19.03 -0.59 1.15
N PHE A 186 -18.34 -0.58 0.01
CA PHE A 186 -17.07 0.10 -0.14
C PHE A 186 -17.34 1.52 -0.62
N LEU A 187 -16.96 2.49 0.21
CA LEU A 187 -17.18 3.91 -0.03
C LEU A 187 -15.86 4.58 -0.43
N SER A 188 -15.89 5.49 -1.40
CA SER A 188 -14.75 6.36 -1.72
C SER A 188 -14.90 7.74 -1.08
N ASP A 189 -13.78 8.37 -0.73
CA ASP A 189 -13.76 9.81 -0.42
C ASP A 189 -14.11 10.59 -1.70
N ASN A 190 -15.28 11.23 -1.72
CA ASN A 190 -15.65 12.20 -2.75
C ASN A 190 -15.65 13.59 -2.10
N PRO A 191 -15.48 14.71 -2.84
CA PRO A 191 -15.42 16.07 -2.28
C PRO A 191 -16.63 16.50 -1.42
N GLY A 192 -17.73 15.75 -1.45
CA GLY A 192 -18.92 15.95 -0.60
C GLY A 192 -18.87 15.23 0.76
N VAL A 193 -17.87 14.38 0.99
CA VAL A 193 -17.63 13.69 2.26
C VAL A 193 -16.62 14.52 3.06
N ARG A 194 -17.04 15.05 4.21
CA ARG A 194 -16.08 15.54 5.20
C ARG A 194 -15.26 14.32 5.64
N SER A 195 -13.92 14.43 5.58
CA SER A 195 -12.93 13.39 5.90
C SER A 195 -13.49 12.30 6.81
N TYR A 196 -13.39 11.02 6.43
CA TYR A 196 -13.82 9.89 7.28
C TYR A 196 -13.32 10.00 8.73
N GLU A 197 -12.20 10.70 8.97
CA GLU A 197 -11.65 11.03 10.28
C GLU A 197 -12.59 11.86 11.17
N GLU A 198 -13.45 12.73 10.62
CA GLU A 198 -14.33 13.65 11.38
C GLU A 198 -15.53 12.98 12.06
N GLY A 199 -15.90 11.78 11.63
CA GLY A 199 -16.97 10.98 12.26
C GLY A 199 -16.49 9.57 12.54
N TYR A 200 -15.19 9.41 12.72
CA TYR A 200 -14.63 8.24 13.36
C TYR A 200 -14.48 8.53 14.85
N ASP A 201 -15.13 7.74 15.71
CA ASP A 201 -14.89 7.84 17.14
C ASP A 201 -13.59 7.12 17.54
N PHE A 202 -12.55 7.92 17.75
CA PHE A 202 -11.26 7.50 18.26
C PHE A 202 -11.33 6.83 19.64
N ASN A 203 -12.39 7.06 20.44
CA ASN A 203 -12.59 6.35 21.70
C ASN A 203 -12.96 4.87 21.48
N ASN A 204 -13.30 4.49 20.25
CA ASN A 204 -13.64 3.14 19.87
C ASN A 204 -12.63 2.48 18.92
N TYR A 205 -11.47 3.09 18.70
CA TYR A 205 -10.40 2.63 17.79
C TYR A 205 -9.83 1.23 18.16
N PRO A 206 -9.36 0.40 17.20
CA PRO A 206 -9.47 0.53 15.74
C PRO A 206 -10.78 -0.04 15.18
N LEU A 207 -11.58 -0.72 16.01
CA LEU A 207 -12.77 -1.48 15.58
C LEU A 207 -14.07 -0.69 15.76
N GLY A 208 -13.99 0.64 15.92
CA GLY A 208 -15.07 1.47 16.41
C GLY A 208 -16.25 1.64 15.46
N LYS A 209 -17.42 1.90 16.05
CA LYS A 209 -18.72 2.05 15.37
C LYS A 209 -19.53 3.10 16.13
N VAL A 210 -19.02 4.33 16.18
CA VAL A 210 -19.84 5.45 16.66
C VAL A 210 -19.44 6.71 15.90
N GLY A 211 -20.12 7.02 14.83
CA GLY A 211 -20.02 8.34 14.24
C GLY A 211 -20.83 8.42 12.97
N ARG A 212 -22.02 9.02 13.13
CA ARG A 212 -23.04 9.05 12.09
C ARG A 212 -22.58 9.95 10.95
N HIS A 213 -22.18 9.32 9.85
CA HIS A 213 -21.91 10.00 8.59
C HIS A 213 -23.01 9.74 7.56
N GLN A 214 -23.34 10.77 6.79
CA GLN A 214 -24.23 10.65 5.65
C GLN A 214 -23.42 10.33 4.39
N PHE A 215 -23.91 9.41 3.57
CA PHE A 215 -23.34 9.10 2.27
C PHE A 215 -24.45 8.99 1.22
N GLY A 216 -24.15 9.38 -0.02
CA GLY A 216 -24.99 9.15 -1.19
C GLY A 216 -24.57 7.88 -1.95
N VAL A 217 -25.45 7.41 -2.82
CA VAL A 217 -25.24 6.21 -3.66
C VAL A 217 -24.03 6.39 -4.59
N GLU A 218 -23.79 7.62 -5.03
CA GLU A 218 -22.64 8.01 -5.85
C GLU A 218 -21.28 7.76 -5.17
N HIS A 219 -21.26 7.52 -3.86
CA HIS A 219 -20.05 7.18 -3.11
C HIS A 219 -19.81 5.68 -3.04
N VAL A 220 -20.79 4.84 -3.41
CA VAL A 220 -20.66 3.38 -3.36
C VAL A 220 -19.84 2.91 -4.57
N VAL A 221 -18.61 2.50 -4.30
CA VAL A 221 -17.69 1.95 -5.30
C VAL A 221 -18.05 0.50 -5.61
N LYS A 222 -18.42 -0.26 -4.56
CA LYS A 222 -18.77 -1.67 -4.67
C LYS A 222 -19.67 -2.10 -3.53
N GLN A 223 -20.63 -2.96 -3.86
CA GLN A 223 -21.54 -3.60 -2.93
C GLN A 223 -21.23 -5.10 -2.88
N VAL A 224 -21.19 -5.67 -1.68
CA VAL A 224 -21.06 -7.11 -1.44
C VAL A 224 -22.17 -7.54 -0.49
N MET A 225 -23.08 -8.38 -0.99
CA MET A 225 -24.20 -8.88 -0.22
C MET A 225 -23.73 -9.73 0.97
N PHE A 226 -24.40 -9.54 2.09
CA PHE A 226 -24.11 -10.18 3.36
C PHE A 226 -25.36 -10.88 3.91
N LEU A 227 -25.34 -12.22 3.86
CA LEU A 227 -26.43 -13.07 4.32
C LEU A 227 -26.41 -13.18 5.85
N GLY A 228 -27.39 -12.56 6.52
CA GLY A 228 -27.58 -12.67 7.97
C GLY A 228 -28.81 -13.51 8.37
N GLY A 229 -29.15 -13.48 9.66
CA GLY A 229 -30.32 -14.15 10.23
C GLY A 229 -30.31 -15.69 10.13
N GLU A 230 -31.48 -16.30 9.91
CA GLU A 230 -31.66 -17.76 9.78
C GLU A 230 -31.00 -18.35 8.52
N HIS A 231 -30.53 -17.53 7.57
CA HIS A 231 -29.83 -17.99 6.37
C HIS A 231 -28.31 -18.11 6.56
N ARG A 232 -27.79 -17.80 7.76
CA ARG A 232 -26.39 -18.01 8.13
C ARG A 232 -26.05 -19.51 8.14
N ASN A 233 -24.92 -19.87 7.57
CA ASN A 233 -24.29 -21.18 7.74
C ASN A 233 -22.83 -21.01 8.19
N SER A 234 -22.19 -22.09 8.65
CA SER A 234 -20.81 -22.05 9.17
C SER A 234 -19.78 -21.58 8.14
N ASP A 235 -20.04 -21.77 6.85
CA ASP A 235 -19.09 -21.46 5.78
C ASP A 235 -19.28 -20.05 5.21
N ALA A 236 -20.38 -19.39 5.55
CA ALA A 236 -20.76 -18.11 4.99
C ALA A 236 -19.85 -16.97 5.47
N GLU A 237 -19.35 -17.03 6.71
CA GLU A 237 -18.38 -16.07 7.24
C GLU A 237 -17.06 -16.13 6.44
N ILE A 238 -16.51 -17.34 6.26
CA ILE A 238 -15.26 -17.55 5.50
C ILE A 238 -15.42 -17.08 4.05
N LYS A 239 -16.52 -17.44 3.38
CA LYS A 239 -16.79 -17.02 2.00
C LYS A 239 -16.95 -15.51 1.86
N LEU A 240 -17.61 -14.88 2.85
CA LEU A 240 -17.77 -13.44 2.89
C LEU A 240 -16.41 -12.75 3.06
N GLU A 241 -15.60 -13.22 3.99
CA GLU A 241 -14.23 -12.71 4.18
C GLU A 241 -13.49 -12.73 2.84
N GLU A 242 -13.36 -13.90 2.21
CA GLU A 242 -12.70 -14.04 0.91
C GLU A 242 -13.29 -13.11 -0.16
N CYS A 243 -14.61 -12.96 -0.20
CA CYS A 243 -15.29 -12.08 -1.14
C CYS A 243 -14.96 -10.60 -0.91
N LEU A 244 -14.93 -10.15 0.35
CA LEU A 244 -14.55 -8.78 0.72
C LEU A 244 -13.08 -8.52 0.39
N PHE A 245 -12.19 -9.45 0.73
CA PHE A 245 -10.77 -9.35 0.40
C PHE A 245 -10.53 -9.22 -1.12
N LYS A 246 -11.14 -10.11 -1.91
CA LYS A 246 -11.07 -10.06 -3.38
C LYS A 246 -11.65 -8.75 -3.92
N SER A 247 -12.72 -8.26 -3.31
CA SER A 247 -13.39 -7.04 -3.70
C SER A 247 -12.50 -5.82 -3.51
N ILE A 248 -11.86 -5.68 -2.35
CA ILE A 248 -10.90 -4.60 -2.09
C ILE A 248 -9.75 -4.66 -3.09
N LYS A 249 -9.12 -5.83 -3.30
CA LYS A 249 -8.02 -5.97 -4.26
C LYS A 249 -8.40 -5.55 -5.67
N THR A 250 -9.61 -5.90 -6.10
CA THR A 250 -10.13 -5.50 -7.42
C THR A 250 -10.29 -3.98 -7.52
N ILE A 251 -10.79 -3.32 -6.45
CA ILE A 251 -10.92 -1.86 -6.41
C ILE A 251 -9.54 -1.19 -6.52
N LEU A 252 -8.58 -1.63 -5.71
CA LEU A 252 -7.22 -1.08 -5.73
C LEU A 252 -6.57 -1.22 -7.11
N LYS A 253 -6.71 -2.38 -7.76
CA LYS A 253 -6.19 -2.60 -9.12
C LYS A 253 -6.85 -1.65 -10.13
N ASN A 254 -8.17 -1.45 -10.04
CA ASN A 254 -8.88 -0.55 -10.94
C ASN A 254 -8.46 0.91 -10.75
N ASP A 255 -8.29 1.37 -9.50
CA ASP A 255 -7.88 2.74 -9.22
C ASP A 255 -6.42 2.99 -9.58
N LEU A 256 -5.56 1.99 -9.43
CA LEU A 256 -4.20 2.00 -9.98
C LEU A 256 -4.23 2.14 -11.50
N HIS A 257 -4.99 1.30 -12.20
CA HIS A 257 -5.06 1.33 -13.65
C HIS A 257 -5.53 2.70 -14.15
N LYS A 258 -6.58 3.27 -13.55
CA LYS A 258 -7.02 4.64 -13.84
C LYS A 258 -5.91 5.67 -13.64
N SER A 259 -5.14 5.55 -12.55
CA SER A 259 -4.03 6.47 -12.26
C SER A 259 -2.91 6.36 -13.29
N LEU A 260 -2.56 5.14 -13.70
CA LEU A 260 -1.57 4.88 -14.74
C LEU A 260 -2.03 5.40 -16.10
N THR A 261 -3.30 5.16 -16.47
CA THR A 261 -3.88 5.72 -17.70
C THR A 261 -3.86 7.25 -17.69
N GLN A 262 -4.19 7.89 -16.56
CA GLN A 262 -4.11 9.34 -16.43
C GLN A 262 -2.69 9.86 -16.58
N LEU A 263 -1.71 9.19 -15.98
CA LEU A 263 -0.29 9.55 -16.12
C LEU A 263 0.19 9.37 -17.56
N GLN A 264 -0.21 8.30 -18.24
CA GLN A 264 0.05 8.10 -19.66
C GLN A 264 -0.51 9.26 -20.49
N GLN A 265 -1.78 9.63 -20.30
CA GLN A 265 -2.39 10.76 -21.00
C GLN A 265 -1.66 12.09 -20.72
N ASN A 266 -1.20 12.29 -19.48
CA ASN A 266 -0.40 13.46 -19.12
C ASN A 266 0.94 13.48 -19.85
N ILE A 267 1.64 12.35 -19.92
CA ILE A 267 2.91 12.22 -20.65
C ILE A 267 2.70 12.47 -22.15
N GLU A 268 1.69 11.85 -22.77
CA GLU A 268 1.36 12.06 -24.18
C GLU A 268 1.06 13.53 -24.47
N LYS A 269 0.27 14.18 -23.60
CA LYS A 269 -0.01 15.61 -23.68
C LYS A 269 1.28 16.44 -23.58
N LYS A 270 2.16 16.17 -22.61
CA LYS A 270 3.43 16.90 -22.46
C LYS A 270 4.36 16.72 -23.65
N LEU A 271 4.52 15.50 -24.16
CA LEU A 271 5.30 15.25 -25.37
C LEU A 271 4.75 16.01 -26.59
N SER A 272 3.42 16.18 -26.68
CA SER A 272 2.79 16.98 -27.74
C SER A 272 3.02 18.48 -27.59
N GLN A 273 3.21 18.97 -26.36
CA GLN A 273 3.53 20.37 -26.06
C GLN A 273 4.98 20.73 -26.39
N HIS A 274 5.84 19.73 -26.59
CA HIS A 274 7.24 19.88 -27.00
C HIS A 274 7.46 19.35 -28.44
N PRO A 275 6.95 20.03 -29.49
CA PRO A 275 7.15 19.63 -30.87
C PRO A 275 8.63 19.55 -31.27
N GLU A 276 9.48 20.37 -30.66
CA GLU A 276 10.92 20.47 -30.87
C GLU A 276 11.73 19.25 -30.39
N TYR A 277 11.16 18.42 -29.50
CA TYR A 277 11.87 17.24 -29.00
C TYR A 277 12.04 16.16 -30.09
N PRO A 278 13.21 15.48 -30.13
CA PRO A 278 13.48 14.41 -31.10
C PRO A 278 12.41 13.31 -31.08
N ASN A 279 12.06 12.77 -32.26
CA ASN A 279 11.07 11.70 -32.36
C ASN A 279 11.52 10.43 -31.63
N GLU A 280 12.82 10.17 -31.59
CA GLU A 280 13.42 9.05 -30.87
C GLU A 280 13.25 9.18 -29.36
N PHE A 281 13.30 10.41 -28.83
CA PHE A 281 13.00 10.68 -27.42
C PHE A 281 11.54 10.40 -27.10
N LYS A 282 10.62 10.94 -27.92
CA LYS A 282 9.18 10.70 -27.78
C LYS A 282 8.84 9.20 -27.85
N ARG A 283 9.47 8.48 -28.78
CA ARG A 283 9.33 7.03 -28.91
C ARG A 283 9.85 6.31 -27.68
N ALA A 284 11.04 6.65 -27.18
CA ALA A 284 11.60 6.03 -25.98
C ALA A 284 10.71 6.25 -24.73
N CYS A 285 10.09 7.43 -24.59
CA CYS A 285 9.09 7.69 -23.56
C CYS A 285 7.89 6.76 -23.69
N ASN A 286 7.29 6.66 -24.88
CA ASN A 286 6.12 5.80 -25.11
C ASN A 286 6.44 4.30 -24.91
N GLU A 287 7.60 3.84 -25.35
CA GLU A 287 8.05 2.46 -25.14
C GLU A 287 8.29 2.16 -23.66
N THR A 288 8.79 3.13 -22.89
CA THR A 288 8.92 2.99 -21.43
C THR A 288 7.57 2.90 -20.73
N ILE A 289 6.58 3.69 -21.14
CA ILE A 289 5.20 3.63 -20.60
C ILE A 289 4.60 2.24 -20.86
N ALA A 290 4.68 1.75 -22.11
CA ALA A 290 4.17 0.44 -22.48
C ALA A 290 4.88 -0.69 -21.71
N LEU A 291 6.19 -0.58 -21.52
CA LEU A 291 6.97 -1.52 -20.73
C LEU A 291 6.55 -1.52 -19.26
N ILE A 292 6.37 -0.35 -18.63
CA ILE A 292 5.93 -0.26 -17.23
C ILE A 292 4.56 -0.92 -17.07
N ALA A 293 3.62 -0.67 -17.98
CA ALA A 293 2.29 -1.28 -17.93
C ALA A 293 2.37 -2.83 -18.02
N ARG A 294 3.16 -3.35 -18.97
CA ARG A 294 3.38 -4.80 -19.11
C ARG A 294 4.01 -5.41 -17.85
N LEU A 295 5.03 -4.76 -17.29
CA LEU A 295 5.72 -5.27 -16.10
C LEU A 295 4.87 -5.22 -14.83
N GLU A 296 3.92 -4.30 -14.74
CA GLU A 296 2.92 -4.30 -13.67
C GLU A 296 1.94 -5.46 -13.82
N GLU A 297 1.43 -5.70 -15.05
CA GLU A 297 0.54 -6.83 -15.33
C GLU A 297 1.19 -8.18 -15.04
N ASP A 298 2.49 -8.31 -15.32
CA ASP A 298 3.30 -9.50 -15.04
C ASP A 298 3.78 -9.61 -13.58
N GLU A 299 3.34 -8.72 -12.69
CA GLU A 299 3.73 -8.63 -11.27
C GLU A 299 5.26 -8.48 -11.06
N GLN A 300 6.00 -7.99 -12.06
CA GLN A 300 7.44 -7.70 -11.98
C GLN A 300 7.76 -6.33 -11.37
N LEU A 301 6.80 -5.41 -11.39
CA LEU A 301 6.86 -4.12 -10.71
C LEU A 301 5.72 -4.00 -9.70
N SER A 302 6.01 -3.39 -8.54
CA SER A 302 4.94 -2.98 -7.64
C SER A 302 4.12 -1.82 -8.23
N CYS A 303 2.92 -1.64 -7.69
CA CYS A 303 2.07 -0.50 -8.04
C CYS A 303 2.77 0.84 -7.74
N GLU A 304 3.54 0.93 -6.66
CA GLU A 304 4.25 2.16 -6.31
C GLU A 304 5.43 2.41 -7.23
N GLU A 305 6.18 1.36 -7.59
CA GLU A 305 7.28 1.47 -8.55
C GLU A 305 6.78 1.94 -9.92
N SER A 306 5.65 1.40 -10.36
CA SER A 306 5.02 1.78 -11.63
C SER A 306 4.61 3.25 -11.66
N ILE A 307 3.94 3.73 -10.61
CA ILE A 307 3.55 5.15 -10.49
C ILE A 307 4.78 6.07 -10.39
N ASP A 308 5.79 5.70 -9.58
CA ASP A 308 7.01 6.50 -9.41
C ASP A 308 7.76 6.64 -10.75
N LEU A 309 7.92 5.54 -11.49
CA LEU A 309 8.58 5.55 -12.80
C LEU A 309 7.84 6.39 -13.84
N MET A 310 6.50 6.29 -13.90
CA MET A 310 5.68 7.12 -14.77
C MET A 310 5.83 8.61 -14.43
N LYS A 311 5.75 8.98 -13.15
CA LYS A 311 5.93 10.37 -12.69
C LYS A 311 7.33 10.90 -12.96
N ARG A 312 8.38 10.09 -12.75
CA ARG A 312 9.75 10.49 -13.08
C ARG A 312 9.91 10.74 -14.58
N THR A 313 9.29 9.91 -15.40
CA THR A 313 9.29 10.08 -16.87
C THR A 313 8.58 11.38 -17.24
N GLU A 314 7.41 11.60 -16.64
CA GLU A 314 6.63 12.83 -16.81
C GLU A 314 7.41 14.10 -16.41
N ASN A 315 8.10 14.08 -15.26
CA ASN A 315 8.89 15.20 -14.77
C ASN A 315 10.14 15.46 -15.63
N LEU A 316 10.78 14.40 -16.14
CA LEU A 316 11.97 14.54 -16.99
C LEU A 316 11.65 15.20 -18.34
N ILE A 317 10.41 15.03 -18.85
CA ILE A 317 9.94 15.72 -20.06
C ILE A 317 9.86 17.23 -19.83
N ASP A 318 9.32 17.65 -18.68
CA ASP A 318 9.22 19.06 -18.30
C ASP A 318 10.59 19.67 -17.96
N ASN A 319 11.48 18.88 -17.35
CA ASN A 319 12.79 19.32 -16.88
C ASN A 319 13.91 18.33 -17.27
N PRO A 320 14.40 18.38 -18.52
CA PRO A 320 15.48 17.50 -18.99
C PRO A 320 16.80 17.64 -18.19
N ALA A 321 16.98 18.71 -17.40
CA ALA A 321 18.13 18.90 -16.52
C ALA A 321 18.24 17.81 -15.44
N GLU A 322 17.13 17.15 -15.10
CA GLU A 322 17.08 16.09 -14.09
C GLU A 322 17.57 14.73 -14.60
N TYR A 323 18.08 14.63 -15.82
CA TYR A 323 18.53 13.34 -16.40
C TYR A 323 19.52 12.57 -15.50
N LYS A 324 20.32 13.24 -14.67
CA LYS A 324 21.27 12.61 -13.74
C LYS A 324 20.58 11.83 -12.61
N THR A 325 19.49 12.36 -12.07
CA THR A 325 18.72 11.68 -11.01
C THR A 325 17.99 10.48 -11.60
N PHE A 326 17.46 10.64 -12.82
CA PHE A 326 16.81 9.56 -13.57
C PHE A 326 17.77 8.40 -13.91
N ILE A 327 18.99 8.68 -14.38
CA ILE A 327 20.05 7.66 -14.60
C ILE A 327 20.44 6.95 -13.30
N THR A 328 20.45 7.68 -12.19
CA THR A 328 20.79 7.10 -10.89
C THR A 328 19.72 6.10 -10.46
N ALA A 329 18.44 6.43 -10.66
CA ALA A 329 17.31 5.53 -10.39
C ALA A 329 17.35 4.27 -11.28
N ALA A 330 17.75 4.40 -12.56
CA ALA A 330 17.86 3.26 -13.49
C ALA A 330 18.76 2.11 -12.97
N LYS A 331 19.69 2.39 -12.05
CA LYS A 331 20.55 1.36 -11.44
C LYS A 331 19.76 0.35 -10.59
N ASN A 332 18.63 0.76 -10.02
CA ASN A 332 17.79 -0.09 -9.18
C ASN A 332 17.02 -1.13 -10.02
N TYR A 333 16.82 -0.87 -11.31
CA TYR A 333 15.99 -1.69 -12.21
C TYR A 333 16.80 -2.56 -13.17
N ARG A 334 18.10 -2.78 -12.90
CA ARG A 334 19.01 -3.53 -13.79
C ARG A 334 18.66 -5.01 -13.97
N MET A 335 17.90 -5.58 -13.03
CA MET A 335 17.49 -6.99 -13.07
C MET A 335 16.04 -7.18 -13.54
N VAL A 336 15.26 -6.10 -13.67
CA VAL A 336 13.85 -6.16 -14.06
C VAL A 336 13.76 -6.35 -15.57
N SER A 337 12.97 -7.33 -16.04
CA SER A 337 12.88 -7.71 -17.45
C SER A 337 14.25 -7.94 -18.10
N GLY A 338 15.16 -8.64 -17.41
CA GLY A 338 16.53 -8.87 -17.91
C GLY A 338 17.36 -7.60 -18.11
N GLY A 339 16.94 -6.47 -17.55
CA GLY A 339 17.61 -5.16 -17.67
C GLY A 339 17.02 -4.23 -18.72
N GLU A 340 15.96 -4.64 -19.43
CA GLU A 340 15.26 -3.86 -20.46
C GLU A 340 14.75 -2.52 -19.91
N LEU A 341 14.11 -2.54 -18.73
CA LEU A 341 13.61 -1.32 -18.07
C LEU A 341 14.74 -0.32 -17.79
N SER A 342 15.88 -0.81 -17.28
CA SER A 342 17.05 0.05 -17.03
C SER A 342 17.63 0.64 -18.32
N ALA A 343 17.61 -0.12 -19.43
CA ALA A 343 18.12 0.34 -20.71
C ALA A 343 17.22 1.42 -21.32
N TYR A 344 15.90 1.24 -21.25
CA TYR A 344 14.94 2.27 -21.63
C TYR A 344 15.06 3.55 -20.81
N MET A 345 15.23 3.42 -19.49
CA MET A 345 15.46 4.59 -18.64
C MET A 345 16.76 5.32 -19.02
N MET A 346 17.83 4.58 -19.33
CA MET A 346 19.09 5.15 -19.82
C MET A 346 18.93 5.85 -21.17
N LEU A 347 18.11 5.30 -22.07
CA LEU A 347 17.84 5.86 -23.39
C LEU A 347 17.13 7.22 -23.27
N ILE A 348 16.06 7.30 -22.48
CA ILE A 348 15.34 8.57 -22.20
C ILE A 348 16.30 9.60 -21.62
N ALA A 349 17.10 9.22 -20.61
CA ALA A 349 18.02 10.16 -19.99
C ALA A 349 19.16 10.60 -20.91
N GLY A 350 19.64 9.74 -21.80
CA GLY A 350 20.63 10.09 -22.82
C GLY A 350 20.10 11.17 -23.77
N TRP A 351 18.84 11.04 -24.19
CA TRP A 351 18.16 12.06 -24.98
C TRP A 351 17.92 13.35 -24.19
N ALA A 352 17.46 13.26 -22.95
CA ALA A 352 17.30 14.43 -22.07
C ALA A 352 18.64 15.18 -21.88
N ALA A 353 19.75 14.45 -21.70
CA ALA A 353 21.09 15.03 -21.63
C ALA A 353 21.48 15.74 -22.94
N LYS A 354 21.10 15.17 -24.09
CA LYS A 354 21.36 15.74 -25.42
C LYS A 354 20.53 16.99 -25.69
N ILE A 355 19.31 17.08 -25.14
CA ILE A 355 18.49 18.30 -25.15
C ILE A 355 19.15 19.40 -24.31
N MET A 356 19.76 19.06 -23.17
CA MET A 356 20.37 20.03 -22.23
C MET A 356 21.81 20.44 -22.57
N THR A 357 22.61 19.58 -23.20
CA THR A 357 24.08 19.75 -23.33
C THR A 357 24.59 19.48 -24.74
N ILE A 358 25.84 19.87 -25.03
CA ILE A 358 26.50 19.60 -26.31
C ILE A 358 26.88 18.10 -26.40
N ASN A 359 25.98 17.32 -27.05
CA ASN A 359 26.06 15.98 -27.66
C ASN A 359 26.79 14.81 -26.98
N SER A 360 28.05 14.93 -26.54
CA SER A 360 28.92 13.76 -26.33
C SER A 360 28.49 12.81 -25.20
N ILE A 361 27.97 13.35 -24.09
CA ILE A 361 27.47 12.53 -22.96
C ILE A 361 26.15 11.86 -23.32
N GLY A 362 25.25 12.59 -24.00
CA GLY A 362 23.96 12.05 -24.46
C GLY A 362 24.16 10.91 -25.46
N ASP A 363 25.03 11.11 -26.45
CA ASP A 363 25.34 10.10 -27.48
C ASP A 363 25.93 8.82 -26.87
N ALA A 364 26.77 8.93 -25.84
CA ALA A 364 27.34 7.77 -25.15
C ALA A 364 26.25 6.95 -24.43
N TRP A 365 25.31 7.62 -23.75
CA TRP A 365 24.21 6.93 -23.08
C TRP A 365 23.21 6.32 -24.06
N ILE A 366 22.86 7.04 -25.13
CA ILE A 366 21.99 6.54 -26.19
C ILE A 366 22.61 5.28 -26.81
N ARG A 367 23.89 5.34 -27.21
CA ARG A 367 24.57 4.18 -27.80
C ARG A 367 24.57 2.97 -26.86
N LEU A 368 24.96 3.17 -25.60
CA LEU A 368 24.99 2.09 -24.61
C LEU A 368 23.59 1.49 -24.35
N ALA A 369 22.55 2.32 -24.32
CA ALA A 369 21.19 1.85 -24.13
C ALA A 369 20.68 1.06 -25.34
N THR A 370 20.93 1.54 -26.56
CA THR A 370 20.57 0.84 -27.80
C THR A 370 21.28 -0.51 -27.92
N GLU A 371 22.60 -0.55 -27.69
CA GLU A 371 23.37 -1.81 -27.71
C GLU A 371 22.82 -2.83 -26.70
N LYS A 372 22.38 -2.37 -25.53
CA LYS A 372 21.73 -3.24 -24.53
C LYS A 372 20.37 -3.75 -24.99
N LEU A 373 19.51 -2.89 -25.54
CA LEU A 373 18.20 -3.29 -26.02
C LEU A 373 18.30 -4.28 -27.19
N GLU A 374 19.22 -4.04 -28.13
CA GLU A 374 19.53 -4.97 -29.22
C GLU A 374 20.01 -6.31 -28.70
N PHE A 375 20.96 -6.32 -27.75
CA PHE A 375 21.45 -7.55 -27.14
C PHE A 375 20.33 -8.35 -26.46
N ILE A 376 19.42 -7.68 -25.74
CA ILE A 376 18.27 -8.32 -25.09
C ILE A 376 17.34 -8.93 -26.14
N SER A 377 16.99 -8.16 -27.18
CA SER A 377 16.13 -8.61 -28.29
C SER A 377 16.70 -9.85 -28.98
N THR A 378 17.97 -9.81 -29.37
CA THR A 378 18.64 -10.95 -30.04
C THR A 378 18.69 -12.18 -29.13
N THR A 379 18.88 -11.98 -27.82
CA THR A 379 18.90 -13.09 -26.86
C THR A 379 17.52 -13.73 -26.70
N GLN A 380 16.44 -12.94 -26.67
CA GLN A 380 15.06 -13.44 -26.65
C GLN A 380 14.71 -14.20 -27.93
N GLU A 381 15.02 -13.65 -29.11
CA GLU A 381 14.81 -14.34 -30.39
C GLU A 381 15.51 -15.70 -30.43
N LEU A 382 16.76 -15.79 -29.97
CA LEU A 382 17.50 -17.04 -29.89
C LEU A 382 16.88 -18.04 -28.90
N ALA A 383 16.38 -17.56 -27.76
CA ALA A 383 15.69 -18.39 -26.78
C ALA A 383 14.39 -18.97 -27.36
N ASP A 384 13.60 -18.16 -28.06
CA ASP A 384 12.33 -18.57 -28.70
C ASP A 384 12.57 -19.61 -29.81
N VAL A 385 13.60 -19.40 -30.65
CA VAL A 385 14.00 -20.37 -31.68
C VAL A 385 14.43 -21.70 -31.05
N SER A 386 15.23 -21.66 -29.99
CA SER A 386 15.68 -22.84 -29.27
C SER A 386 14.53 -23.62 -28.63
N GLN A 387 13.57 -22.90 -28.03
CA GLN A 387 12.39 -23.50 -27.40
C GLN A 387 11.45 -24.12 -28.45
N THR A 388 11.25 -23.44 -29.58
CA THR A 388 10.45 -23.96 -30.71
C THR A 388 11.07 -25.23 -31.29
N TYR A 389 12.39 -25.26 -31.45
CA TYR A 389 13.12 -26.45 -31.91
C TYR A 389 13.04 -27.61 -30.90
N SER A 390 13.08 -27.30 -29.60
CA SER A 390 12.94 -28.31 -28.55
C SER A 390 11.52 -28.89 -28.48
N MET A 391 10.49 -28.10 -28.79
CA MET A 391 9.11 -28.56 -28.85
C MET A 391 8.79 -29.35 -30.12
N SER A 392 9.45 -29.07 -31.25
CA SER A 392 9.26 -29.83 -32.51
C SER A 392 9.97 -31.18 -32.54
N LEU A 393 10.88 -31.43 -31.60
CA LEU A 393 11.56 -32.71 -31.38
C LEU A 393 10.83 -33.64 -30.39
N ARG A 394 9.71 -33.20 -29.80
CA ARG A 394 8.78 -34.02 -29.02
C ARG A 394 7.57 -34.38 -29.86
#